data_AF-A0A2D9YGS9-F1
#
_entry.id   AF-A0A2D9YGS9-F1
#
_cell.length_a   1.000
_cell.length_b   1.000
_cell.length_c   1.000
_cell.angle_alpha   90.00
_cell.angle_beta   90.00
_cell.angle_gamma   90.00
#
_symmetry.space_group_name_H-M   'P 1'
#
loop_
_entity.id
_entity.type
_entity.pdbx_description
1 polymer ?
#
loop_
_entity_poly.entity_id
_entity_poly.type
_entity_poly.pdbx_seq_one_letter_code
_entity_poly.pdbx_strand_id
1 'polypeptide(L)'
;MIVCTDRVREKEDKFLDTIYKSNPKYEYVKSDTIDISNKSPRVFRGITRLPTIKQCVDNNIDFYYIDTGYMGCYPVKKWQRFTKNNLQVRDHLNYKQLDFLTDVKVLKKRFKDITNIDYDNYKPKRPVEGESILIIPPSLNTIRGLKVMKHMDFDQEHYINFISKEIRKYTDKKIIVRQKPNRKERTLNGKTLSSQLKKDKVHCLVAYNSIAAFEAIQEGYPAITLGPNCANFLAKTELNDIEKPYFADDDKIREHSLYLSACQFNIEEFRNGYAMKQVEQLQHHPTFMTYKKVII
;
A
#
# COMPACT_ATOMS: atom_id res chain seq x y z
N MET A 1 14.50 19.96 7.12
CA MET A 1 14.77 20.17 5.68
C MET A 1 14.42 18.88 4.98
N ILE A 2 13.74 18.91 3.83
CA ILE A 2 13.49 17.73 2.99
C ILE A 2 13.80 18.06 1.54
N VAL A 3 14.08 17.05 0.73
CA VAL A 3 14.41 17.21 -0.69
C VAL A 3 13.42 16.42 -1.54
N CYS A 4 12.55 17.14 -2.25
CA CYS A 4 11.65 16.59 -3.26
C CYS A 4 12.46 16.17 -4.50
N THR A 5 12.54 14.86 -4.75
CA THR A 5 13.42 14.30 -5.80
C THR A 5 12.60 13.77 -6.97
N ASP A 6 12.33 14.65 -7.95
CA ASP A 6 11.62 14.31 -9.18
C ASP A 6 12.56 13.68 -10.23
N ARG A 7 11.96 13.08 -11.24
CA ARG A 7 12.67 12.50 -12.38
C ARG A 7 13.29 13.58 -13.24
N VAL A 8 14.34 13.20 -13.96
CA VAL A 8 14.90 14.00 -15.05
C VAL A 8 13.92 13.96 -16.23
N ARG A 9 13.00 14.93 -16.25
CA ARG A 9 12.05 15.17 -17.34
C ARG A 9 11.60 16.63 -17.35
N GLU A 10 11.04 17.07 -18.47
CA GLU A 10 10.56 18.44 -18.63
C GLU A 10 9.46 18.78 -17.61
N LYS A 11 8.40 17.97 -17.54
CA LYS A 11 7.25 18.22 -16.67
C LYS A 11 7.53 17.90 -15.20
N GLU A 12 7.25 18.86 -14.33
CA GLU A 12 7.29 18.71 -12.88
C GLU A 12 6.18 17.81 -12.34
N ASP A 13 6.48 17.07 -11.26
CA ASP A 13 5.46 16.35 -10.52
C ASP A 13 4.70 17.30 -9.58
N LYS A 14 3.40 17.48 -9.87
CA LYS A 14 2.52 18.38 -9.12
C LYS A 14 2.54 18.17 -7.60
N PHE A 15 2.66 16.92 -7.14
CA PHE A 15 2.68 16.65 -5.69
C PHE A 15 4.02 17.01 -5.06
N LEU A 16 5.13 16.68 -5.73
CA LEU A 16 6.45 17.06 -5.25
C LEU A 16 6.62 18.59 -5.23
N ASP A 17 6.12 19.27 -6.26
CA ASP A 17 6.12 20.74 -6.35
C ASP A 17 5.27 21.36 -5.23
N THR A 18 4.08 20.80 -4.99
CA THR A 18 3.19 21.24 -3.90
C THR A 18 3.86 21.09 -2.52
N ILE A 19 4.56 19.98 -2.28
CA ILE A 19 5.29 19.76 -1.02
C ILE A 19 6.44 20.74 -0.91
N TYR A 20 7.25 20.89 -1.96
CA TYR A 20 8.36 21.85 -2.01
C TYR A 20 7.89 23.26 -1.64
N LYS A 21 6.82 23.74 -2.26
CA LYS A 21 6.24 25.08 -1.99
C LYS A 21 5.61 25.23 -0.61
N SER A 22 5.36 24.13 0.12
CA SER A 22 4.76 24.20 1.46
C SER A 22 5.71 24.71 2.54
N ASN A 23 7.03 24.71 2.29
CA ASN A 23 8.02 25.17 3.26
C ASN A 23 9.27 25.73 2.55
N PRO A 24 9.70 26.97 2.83
CA PRO A 24 10.83 27.60 2.15
C PRO A 24 12.18 26.92 2.43
N LYS A 25 12.26 26.04 3.43
CA LYS A 25 13.46 25.23 3.72
C LYS A 25 13.50 23.91 2.95
N TYR A 26 12.55 23.64 2.06
CA TYR A 26 12.54 22.42 1.25
C TYR A 26 13.20 22.68 -0.09
N GLU A 27 13.80 21.64 -0.64
CA GLU A 27 14.47 21.70 -1.94
C GLU A 27 13.71 20.87 -2.97
N TYR A 28 13.78 21.28 -4.24
CA TYR A 28 13.27 20.51 -5.36
C TYR A 28 14.41 20.22 -6.33
N VAL A 29 14.64 18.94 -6.60
CA VAL A 29 15.70 18.50 -7.52
C VAL A 29 15.14 17.54 -8.55
N LYS A 30 15.63 17.65 -9.78
CA LYS A 30 15.41 16.68 -10.85
C LYS A 30 16.67 15.84 -10.99
N SER A 31 16.66 14.63 -10.44
CA SER A 31 17.84 13.77 -10.44
C SER A 31 17.44 12.31 -10.35
N ASP A 32 18.20 11.42 -11.01
CA ASP A 32 18.05 9.97 -10.85
C ASP A 32 19.02 9.37 -9.81
N THR A 33 19.93 10.19 -9.29
CA THR A 33 20.84 9.88 -8.19
C THR A 33 20.59 10.78 -6.97
N ILE A 34 21.07 10.37 -5.80
CA ILE A 34 21.04 11.21 -4.60
C ILE A 34 22.45 11.68 -4.25
N ASP A 35 22.57 12.92 -3.81
CA ASP A 35 23.74 13.35 -3.05
C ASP A 35 23.72 12.65 -1.69
N ILE A 36 24.71 11.79 -1.45
CA ILE A 36 24.82 10.96 -0.25
C ILE A 36 25.40 11.73 0.95
N SER A 37 26.02 12.89 0.72
CA SER A 37 26.57 13.76 1.76
C SER A 37 25.44 14.54 2.47
N ASN A 38 24.43 14.97 1.72
CA ASN A 38 23.21 15.56 2.27
C ASN A 38 22.27 14.48 2.85
N LYS A 39 22.19 14.38 4.18
CA LYS A 39 21.35 13.39 4.88
C LYS A 39 19.88 13.80 5.07
N SER A 40 19.44 14.91 4.48
CA SER A 40 18.03 15.32 4.58
C SER A 40 17.10 14.26 3.98
N PRO A 41 15.91 14.00 4.55
CA PRO A 41 15.00 13.03 3.98
C PRO A 41 14.59 13.36 2.53
N ARG A 42 14.46 12.34 1.69
CA ARG A 42 14.03 12.48 0.28
C ARG A 42 12.55 12.21 0.12
N VAL A 43 11.84 12.94 -0.74
CA VAL A 43 10.44 12.62 -1.10
C VAL A 43 10.37 12.14 -2.54
N PHE A 44 9.77 10.96 -2.73
CA PHE A 44 9.58 10.33 -4.04
C PHE A 44 8.12 10.07 -4.32
N ARG A 45 7.75 10.05 -5.61
CA ARG A 45 6.43 9.63 -6.07
C ARG A 45 6.50 8.56 -7.15
N GLY A 46 5.81 7.46 -6.87
CA GLY A 46 5.62 6.33 -7.78
C GLY A 46 6.77 5.33 -7.83
N ILE A 47 6.41 4.06 -8.00
CA ILE A 47 7.29 2.88 -7.91
C ILE A 47 8.46 2.87 -8.91
N THR A 48 8.38 3.69 -9.93
CA THR A 48 9.44 3.79 -10.93
C THR A 48 10.69 4.51 -10.39
N ARG A 49 10.63 5.11 -9.19
CA ARG A 49 11.77 5.73 -8.48
C ARG A 49 12.60 4.74 -7.66
N LEU A 50 12.33 3.44 -7.77
CA LEU A 50 13.00 2.42 -6.95
C LEU A 50 14.53 2.41 -7.00
N PRO A 51 15.21 2.63 -8.13
CA PRO A 51 16.68 2.74 -8.13
C PRO A 51 17.20 3.89 -7.26
N THR A 52 16.52 5.04 -7.25
CA THR A 52 16.90 6.20 -6.44
C THR A 52 16.50 6.02 -4.97
N ILE A 53 15.34 5.39 -4.71
CA ILE A 53 14.94 4.99 -3.36
C ILE A 53 15.97 4.03 -2.78
N LYS A 54 16.44 3.04 -3.56
CA LYS A 54 17.49 2.09 -3.14
C LYS A 54 18.75 2.82 -2.67
N GLN A 55 19.19 3.86 -3.37
CA GLN A 55 20.34 4.65 -2.93
C GLN A 55 20.11 5.26 -1.54
N CYS A 56 18.87 5.67 -1.20
CA CYS A 56 18.56 6.16 0.14
C CYS A 56 18.71 5.05 1.18
N VAL A 57 18.21 3.85 0.86
CA VAL A 57 18.34 2.65 1.70
C VAL A 57 19.79 2.32 1.99
N ASP A 58 20.58 2.17 0.92
CA ASP A 58 21.98 1.75 0.97
C ASP A 58 22.84 2.75 1.76
N ASN A 59 22.44 4.03 1.78
CA ASN A 59 23.19 5.12 2.42
C ASN A 59 22.58 5.63 3.73
N ASN A 60 21.62 4.88 4.29
CA ASN A 60 20.89 5.22 5.51
C ASN A 60 20.28 6.64 5.50
N ILE A 61 19.73 7.05 4.36
CA ILE A 61 19.00 8.31 4.20
C ILE A 61 17.52 7.98 4.27
N ASP A 62 16.79 8.71 5.11
CA ASP A 62 15.35 8.54 5.23
C ASP A 62 14.65 9.02 3.95
N PHE A 63 13.51 8.40 3.64
CA PHE A 63 12.70 8.83 2.52
C PHE A 63 11.21 8.78 2.84
N TYR A 64 10.44 9.56 2.10
CA TYR A 64 9.00 9.45 2.02
C TYR A 64 8.59 9.03 0.62
N TYR A 65 7.51 8.27 0.54
CA TYR A 65 7.01 7.68 -0.69
C TYR A 65 5.53 8.00 -0.87
N ILE A 66 5.19 8.49 -2.06
CA ILE A 66 3.83 8.84 -2.47
C ILE A 66 3.39 7.92 -3.61
N ASP A 67 2.20 7.35 -3.50
CA ASP A 67 1.55 6.62 -4.58
C ASP A 67 0.03 6.64 -4.36
N THR A 68 -0.71 5.98 -5.25
CA THR A 68 -2.16 5.81 -5.18
C THR A 68 -2.57 5.34 -3.77
N GLY A 69 -3.61 5.95 -3.21
CA GLY A 69 -4.16 5.53 -1.91
C GLY A 69 -4.57 4.06 -1.85
N TYR A 70 -4.75 3.57 -0.63
CA TYR A 70 -5.22 2.22 -0.30
C TYR A 70 -6.70 2.01 -0.62
N MET A 71 -7.52 3.07 -0.56
CA MET A 71 -8.96 3.01 -0.82
C MET A 71 -9.48 4.31 -1.44
N GLY A 72 -10.70 4.31 -2.00
CA GLY A 72 -11.33 5.55 -2.52
C GLY A 72 -10.63 6.19 -3.74
N CYS A 73 -9.89 5.41 -4.53
CA CYS A 73 -9.02 5.92 -5.60
C CYS A 73 -9.60 5.81 -7.02
N TYR A 74 -10.84 5.33 -7.16
CA TYR A 74 -11.52 5.17 -8.44
C TYR A 74 -12.88 5.86 -8.44
N PRO A 75 -13.29 6.49 -9.55
CA PRO A 75 -12.57 6.61 -10.84
C PRO A 75 -11.40 7.62 -10.81
N VAL A 76 -11.37 8.52 -9.82
CA VAL A 76 -10.38 9.59 -9.68
C VAL A 76 -9.43 9.30 -8.51
N LYS A 77 -8.12 9.42 -8.75
CA LYS A 77 -7.07 9.23 -7.74
C LYS A 77 -6.84 10.50 -6.91
N LYS A 78 -7.88 10.96 -6.20
CA LYS A 78 -7.81 12.17 -5.36
C LYS A 78 -6.86 11.97 -4.17
N TRP A 79 -6.90 10.79 -3.58
CA TRP A 79 -6.16 10.43 -2.38
C TRP A 79 -4.86 9.68 -2.73
N GLN A 80 -3.78 10.01 -2.03
CA GLN A 80 -2.48 9.38 -2.20
C GLN A 80 -2.02 8.87 -0.84
N ARG A 81 -1.53 7.63 -0.80
CA ARG A 81 -0.85 7.13 0.39
C ARG A 81 0.47 7.89 0.54
N PHE A 82 0.84 8.14 1.79
CA PHE A 82 2.11 8.76 2.10
C PHE A 82 2.78 8.00 3.23
N THR A 83 3.98 7.48 2.95
CA THR A 83 4.68 6.57 3.85
C THR A 83 6.12 7.00 4.04
N LYS A 84 6.67 6.81 5.23
CA LYS A 84 8.09 7.03 5.49
C LYS A 84 8.83 5.70 5.56
N ASN A 85 10.00 5.66 4.95
CA ASN A 85 10.93 4.53 4.87
C ASN A 85 10.32 3.21 4.37
N ASN A 86 9.20 3.29 3.65
CA ASN A 86 8.52 2.14 3.08
C ASN A 86 7.67 2.53 1.88
N LEU A 87 7.28 1.55 1.06
CA LEU A 87 6.39 1.77 -0.10
C LEU A 87 4.90 1.69 0.26
N GLN A 88 4.61 1.08 1.41
CA GLN A 88 3.29 0.90 2.00
C GLN A 88 3.40 1.02 3.53
N VAL A 89 2.30 1.33 4.20
CA VAL A 89 2.17 1.26 5.64
C VAL A 89 2.39 -0.21 6.03
N ARG A 90 3.14 -0.47 7.10
CA ARG A 90 3.54 -1.83 7.51
C ARG A 90 3.12 -2.18 8.93
N ASP A 91 2.76 -1.17 9.69
CA ASP A 91 2.36 -1.26 11.08
C ASP A 91 0.84 -1.10 11.20
N HIS A 92 0.39 -1.05 12.45
CA HIS A 92 -0.98 -0.77 12.79
C HIS A 92 -1.03 0.03 14.09
N LEU A 93 -1.86 1.07 14.10
CA LEU A 93 -2.29 1.75 15.31
C LEU A 93 -3.75 1.41 15.56
N ASN A 94 -4.04 0.93 16.77
CA ASN A 94 -5.41 0.68 17.21
C ASN A 94 -6.14 2.00 17.49
N TYR A 95 -7.45 1.93 17.76
CA TYR A 95 -8.28 3.12 17.96
C TYR A 95 -7.76 4.05 19.07
N LYS A 96 -7.31 3.50 20.20
CA LYS A 96 -6.80 4.30 21.34
C LYS A 96 -5.52 5.04 20.98
N GLN A 97 -4.61 4.38 20.25
CA GLN A 97 -3.37 5.01 19.79
C GLN A 97 -3.66 6.10 18.76
N LEU A 98 -4.61 5.87 17.85
CA LEU A 98 -5.04 6.88 16.91
C LEU A 98 -5.62 8.09 17.63
N ASP A 99 -6.54 7.90 18.57
CA ASP A 99 -7.18 8.98 19.35
C ASP A 99 -6.18 9.78 20.19
N PHE A 100 -5.15 9.11 20.73
CA PHE A 100 -4.06 9.77 21.43
C PHE A 100 -3.21 10.66 20.50
N LEU A 101 -2.94 10.19 19.28
CA LEU A 101 -2.07 10.90 18.34
C LEU A 101 -2.83 11.97 17.55
N THR A 102 -4.10 11.75 17.22
CA THR A 102 -4.85 12.66 16.34
C THR A 102 -6.34 12.51 16.61
N ASP A 103 -7.09 13.60 16.46
CA ASP A 103 -8.53 13.58 16.74
C ASP A 103 -9.23 12.54 15.87
N VAL A 104 -9.74 11.49 16.50
CA VAL A 104 -10.38 10.37 15.81
C VAL A 104 -11.63 10.81 15.03
N LYS A 105 -12.29 11.91 15.43
CA LYS A 105 -13.43 12.48 14.67
C LYS A 105 -12.97 12.98 13.31
N VAL A 106 -11.78 13.61 13.24
CA VAL A 106 -11.16 14.04 11.98
C VAL A 106 -10.83 12.83 11.11
N LEU A 107 -10.33 11.74 11.71
CA LEU A 107 -10.05 10.50 10.98
C LEU A 107 -11.31 9.82 10.45
N LYS A 108 -12.38 9.74 11.24
CA LYS A 108 -13.67 9.20 10.78
C LYS A 108 -14.25 10.02 9.64
N LYS A 109 -14.16 11.36 9.73
CA LYS A 109 -14.55 12.25 8.63
C LYS A 109 -13.72 11.97 7.37
N ARG A 110 -12.40 11.83 7.50
CA ARG A 110 -11.52 11.46 6.39
C ARG A 110 -11.91 10.11 5.77
N PHE A 111 -12.16 9.10 6.61
CA PHE A 111 -12.62 7.79 6.13
C PHE A 111 -13.88 7.91 5.28
N LYS A 112 -14.85 8.72 5.74
CA LYS A 112 -16.07 9.03 4.98
C LYS A 112 -15.79 9.79 3.68
N ASP A 113 -14.91 10.78 3.69
CA ASP A 113 -14.54 11.55 2.49
C ASP A 113 -13.78 10.69 1.45
N ILE A 114 -13.09 9.63 1.89
CA ILE A 114 -12.38 8.69 1.01
C ILE A 114 -13.32 7.63 0.46
N THR A 115 -14.12 7.00 1.32
CA THR A 115 -14.87 5.78 1.01
C THR A 115 -16.33 6.03 0.66
N ASN A 116 -16.85 7.22 0.98
CA ASN A 116 -18.28 7.54 1.01
C ASN A 116 -19.10 6.67 1.97
N ILE A 117 -18.44 6.08 2.99
CA ILE A 117 -19.06 5.25 4.02
C ILE A 117 -18.85 5.92 5.37
N ASP A 118 -19.91 6.03 6.15
CA ASP A 118 -19.81 6.50 7.52
C ASP A 118 -19.10 5.45 8.39
N TYR A 119 -18.03 5.82 9.08
CA TYR A 119 -17.16 4.86 9.80
C TYR A 119 -17.92 4.07 10.87
N ASP A 120 -18.86 4.70 11.56
CA ASP A 120 -19.62 4.05 12.63
C ASP A 120 -20.62 3.03 12.07
N ASN A 121 -20.97 3.17 10.79
CA ASN A 121 -21.80 2.21 10.05
C ASN A 121 -20.99 1.26 9.15
N TYR A 122 -19.66 1.40 9.09
CA TYR A 122 -18.82 0.56 8.25
C TYR A 122 -18.78 -0.86 8.80
N LYS A 123 -19.26 -1.82 8.00
CA LYS A 123 -19.22 -3.25 8.28
C LYS A 123 -18.46 -3.96 7.17
N PRO A 124 -17.34 -4.64 7.49
CA PRO A 124 -16.70 -5.56 6.56
C PRO A 124 -17.69 -6.62 6.10
N LYS A 125 -17.56 -7.06 4.84
CA LYS A 125 -18.40 -8.14 4.31
C LYS A 125 -17.88 -9.48 4.84
N ARG A 126 -18.73 -10.52 4.83
CA ARG A 126 -18.37 -11.91 5.15
C ARG A 126 -19.04 -12.86 4.16
N PRO A 127 -18.54 -12.98 2.91
CA PRO A 127 -18.97 -14.02 2.00
C PRO A 127 -18.78 -15.40 2.63
N VAL A 128 -19.72 -16.30 2.32
CA VAL A 128 -19.72 -17.67 2.81
C VAL A 128 -19.13 -18.55 1.73
N GLU A 129 -18.02 -19.21 2.08
CA GLU A 129 -17.35 -20.26 1.32
C GLU A 129 -16.87 -19.87 -0.10
N GLY A 130 -15.84 -20.58 -0.55
CA GLY A 130 -15.24 -20.34 -1.86
C GLY A 130 -14.61 -21.62 -2.39
N GLU A 131 -14.49 -21.69 -3.71
CA GLU A 131 -14.06 -22.86 -4.47
C GLU A 131 -12.71 -22.63 -5.17
N SER A 132 -12.19 -21.40 -5.15
CA SER A 132 -10.95 -21.04 -5.86
C SER A 132 -9.94 -20.23 -5.05
N ILE A 133 -8.67 -20.34 -5.41
CA ILE A 133 -7.59 -19.49 -4.93
C ILE A 133 -7.26 -18.46 -6.00
N LEU A 134 -7.31 -17.18 -5.65
CA LEU A 134 -6.99 -16.09 -6.58
C LEU A 134 -5.57 -15.59 -6.34
N ILE A 135 -4.66 -15.85 -7.27
CA ILE A 135 -3.29 -15.35 -7.25
C ILE A 135 -3.23 -13.97 -7.90
N ILE A 136 -2.71 -12.99 -7.17
CA ILE A 136 -2.31 -11.67 -7.68
C ILE A 136 -0.79 -11.62 -7.77
N PRO A 137 -0.18 -11.86 -8.94
CA PRO A 137 1.26 -11.79 -9.08
C PRO A 137 1.77 -10.35 -8.87
N PRO A 138 3.03 -10.17 -8.43
CA PRO A 138 3.68 -8.87 -8.41
C PRO A 138 3.60 -8.24 -9.81
N SER A 139 3.37 -6.92 -9.90
CA SER A 139 3.39 -6.24 -11.19
C SER A 139 4.79 -6.25 -11.81
N LEU A 140 4.91 -6.04 -13.13
CA LEU A 140 6.23 -5.94 -13.78
C LEU A 140 7.12 -4.86 -13.15
N ASN A 141 6.54 -3.73 -12.73
CA ASN A 141 7.27 -2.69 -12.01
C ASN A 141 7.73 -3.16 -10.62
N THR A 142 6.92 -4.00 -9.96
CA THR A 142 7.30 -4.62 -8.70
C THR A 142 8.43 -5.63 -8.90
N ILE A 143 8.34 -6.51 -9.90
CA ILE A 143 9.40 -7.48 -10.24
C ILE A 143 10.71 -6.74 -10.52
N ARG A 144 10.68 -5.71 -11.37
CA ARG A 144 11.85 -4.85 -11.61
C ARG A 144 12.38 -4.24 -10.31
N GLY A 145 11.48 -3.81 -9.43
CA GLY A 145 11.82 -3.30 -8.11
C GLY A 145 12.57 -4.30 -7.24
N LEU A 146 12.04 -5.52 -7.14
CA LEU A 146 12.63 -6.62 -6.37
C LEU A 146 14.02 -7.00 -6.91
N LYS A 147 14.19 -6.99 -8.24
CA LYS A 147 15.50 -7.17 -8.88
C LYS A 147 16.48 -6.06 -8.52
N VAL A 148 16.05 -4.80 -8.64
CA VAL A 148 16.87 -3.62 -8.26
C VAL A 148 17.30 -3.71 -6.79
N MET A 149 16.39 -4.12 -5.90
CA MET A 149 16.67 -4.29 -4.47
C MET A 149 17.45 -5.57 -4.14
N LYS A 150 17.79 -6.42 -5.12
CA LYS A 150 18.46 -7.72 -4.95
C LYS A 150 17.69 -8.69 -4.03
N HIS A 151 16.35 -8.61 -4.02
CA HIS A 151 15.51 -9.53 -3.25
C HIS A 151 15.19 -10.81 -4.02
N MET A 152 14.96 -10.71 -5.35
CA MET A 152 14.57 -11.85 -6.19
C MET A 152 15.09 -11.65 -7.62
N ASP A 153 15.48 -12.73 -8.29
CA ASP A 153 15.86 -12.73 -9.71
C ASP A 153 15.09 -13.77 -10.52
N PHE A 154 13.81 -13.52 -10.69
CA PHE A 154 12.93 -14.29 -11.56
C PHE A 154 11.96 -13.34 -12.28
N ASP A 155 11.31 -13.84 -13.34
CA ASP A 155 10.23 -13.14 -14.01
C ASP A 155 8.86 -13.46 -13.40
N GLN A 156 7.82 -12.79 -13.89
CA GLN A 156 6.48 -12.95 -13.35
C GLN A 156 5.90 -14.35 -13.62
N GLU A 157 6.24 -14.98 -14.74
CA GLU A 157 5.74 -16.31 -15.11
C GLU A 157 6.32 -17.38 -14.18
N HIS A 158 7.63 -17.32 -13.95
CA HIS A 158 8.32 -18.19 -13.01
C HIS A 158 7.74 -18.06 -11.59
N TYR A 159 7.42 -16.83 -11.15
CA TYR A 159 6.73 -16.60 -9.88
C TYR A 159 5.37 -17.28 -9.82
N ILE A 160 4.55 -17.11 -10.87
CA ILE A 160 3.21 -17.71 -10.95
C ILE A 160 3.31 -19.23 -10.88
N ASN A 161 4.22 -19.83 -11.64
CA ASN A 161 4.44 -21.27 -11.67
C ASN A 161 4.91 -21.80 -10.30
N PHE A 162 5.88 -21.13 -9.69
CA PHE A 162 6.38 -21.46 -8.36
C PHE A 162 5.27 -21.40 -7.30
N ILE A 163 4.57 -20.25 -7.20
CA ILE A 163 3.51 -20.08 -6.19
C ILE A 163 2.34 -21.03 -6.43
N SER A 164 1.97 -21.30 -7.69
CA SER A 164 0.92 -22.28 -7.98
C SER A 164 1.30 -23.68 -7.51
N LYS A 165 2.57 -24.08 -7.70
CA LYS A 165 3.10 -25.35 -7.19
C LYS A 165 3.13 -25.40 -5.67
N GLU A 166 3.53 -24.31 -5.01
CA GLU A 166 3.54 -24.23 -3.54
C GLU A 166 2.13 -24.29 -2.94
N ILE A 167 1.16 -23.61 -3.53
CA ILE A 167 -0.25 -23.67 -3.13
C ILE A 167 -0.81 -25.09 -3.25
N ARG A 168 -0.46 -25.80 -4.33
CA ARG A 168 -0.93 -27.18 -4.58
C ARG A 168 -0.52 -28.20 -3.52
N LYS A 169 0.46 -27.88 -2.68
CA LYS A 169 0.84 -28.74 -1.53
C LYS A 169 -0.22 -28.75 -0.42
N TYR A 170 -1.09 -27.74 -0.38
CA TYR A 170 -2.02 -27.51 0.74
C TYR A 170 -3.50 -27.53 0.32
N THR A 171 -3.81 -27.46 -0.97
CA THR A 171 -5.19 -27.36 -1.46
C THR A 171 -5.38 -27.87 -2.90
N ASP A 172 -6.52 -28.51 -3.12
CA ASP A 172 -7.02 -28.92 -4.44
C ASP A 172 -7.95 -27.88 -5.10
N LYS A 173 -8.28 -26.77 -4.40
CA LYS A 173 -9.15 -25.71 -4.93
C LYS A 173 -8.64 -25.16 -6.26
N LYS A 174 -9.54 -24.68 -7.12
CA LYS A 174 -9.17 -24.15 -8.44
C LYS A 174 -8.22 -22.94 -8.28
N ILE A 175 -7.05 -22.95 -8.91
CA ILE A 175 -6.15 -21.79 -8.91
C ILE A 175 -6.49 -20.89 -10.10
N ILE A 176 -6.66 -19.59 -9.84
CA ILE A 176 -6.94 -18.57 -10.85
C ILE A 176 -5.90 -17.47 -10.71
N VAL A 177 -5.28 -17.07 -11.82
CA VAL A 177 -4.30 -15.98 -11.84
C VAL A 177 -4.96 -14.72 -12.38
N ARG A 178 -4.99 -13.65 -11.59
CA ARG A 178 -5.48 -12.33 -12.02
C ARG A 178 -4.33 -11.40 -12.33
N GLN A 179 -4.07 -11.21 -13.61
CA GLN A 179 -3.24 -10.10 -14.07
C GLN A 179 -3.93 -8.76 -13.81
N LYS A 180 -3.15 -7.71 -13.55
CA LYS A 180 -3.69 -6.38 -13.28
C LYS A 180 -4.31 -5.80 -14.57
N PRO A 181 -5.65 -5.62 -14.65
CA PRO A 181 -6.25 -5.03 -15.84
C PRO A 181 -5.82 -3.58 -15.99
N ASN A 182 -5.87 -3.06 -17.22
CA ASN A 182 -5.55 -1.66 -17.46
C ASN A 182 -6.57 -0.73 -16.77
N ARG A 183 -6.28 0.57 -16.69
CA ARG A 183 -7.15 1.50 -15.94
C ARG A 183 -8.58 1.54 -16.49
N LYS A 184 -8.74 1.60 -17.82
CA LYS A 184 -10.05 1.71 -18.48
C LYS A 184 -10.92 0.50 -18.13
N GLU A 185 -10.34 -0.69 -18.18
CA GLU A 185 -11.03 -1.94 -17.85
C GLU A 185 -11.50 -1.99 -16.39
N ARG A 186 -10.69 -1.50 -15.45
CA ARG A 186 -11.02 -1.50 -14.02
C ARG A 186 -12.10 -0.49 -13.64
N THR A 187 -12.23 0.61 -14.37
CA THR A 187 -13.14 1.71 -14.02
C THR A 187 -14.41 1.75 -14.85
N LEU A 188 -14.35 1.39 -16.13
CA LEU A 188 -15.48 1.55 -17.06
C LEU A 188 -16.12 0.22 -17.46
N ASN A 189 -15.38 -0.89 -17.43
CA ASN A 189 -15.83 -2.16 -18.00
C ASN A 189 -16.14 -3.22 -16.92
N GLY A 190 -16.36 -2.82 -15.67
CA GLY A 190 -16.78 -3.73 -14.60
C GLY A 190 -15.76 -4.81 -14.18
N LYS A 191 -14.51 -4.79 -14.68
CA LYS A 191 -13.43 -5.74 -14.29
C LYS A 191 -12.80 -5.38 -12.94
N THR A 192 -13.62 -5.05 -11.94
CA THR A 192 -13.17 -4.73 -10.58
C THR A 192 -12.63 -5.99 -9.88
N LEU A 193 -11.92 -5.80 -8.76
CA LEU A 193 -11.52 -6.95 -7.94
C LEU A 193 -12.75 -7.60 -7.29
N SER A 194 -13.65 -6.79 -6.70
CA SER A 194 -14.90 -7.25 -6.08
C SER A 194 -15.75 -8.11 -7.02
N SER A 195 -15.90 -7.73 -8.29
CA SER A 195 -16.67 -8.53 -9.26
C SER A 195 -16.01 -9.88 -9.54
N GLN A 196 -14.68 -9.93 -9.63
CA GLN A 196 -13.95 -11.18 -9.84
C GLN A 196 -13.99 -12.08 -8.61
N LEU A 197 -13.80 -11.53 -7.40
CA LEU A 197 -13.87 -12.29 -6.15
C LEU A 197 -15.17 -13.09 -6.05
N LYS A 198 -16.30 -12.43 -6.37
CA LYS A 198 -17.62 -13.07 -6.39
C LYS A 198 -17.78 -14.06 -7.53
N LYS A 199 -17.49 -13.63 -8.77
CA LYS A 199 -17.69 -14.46 -9.98
C LYS A 199 -16.91 -15.77 -9.90
N ASP A 200 -15.67 -15.70 -9.44
CA ASP A 200 -14.77 -16.83 -9.39
C ASP A 200 -14.90 -17.64 -8.09
N LYS A 201 -15.85 -17.28 -7.21
CA LYS A 201 -16.09 -17.90 -5.90
C LYS A 201 -14.79 -18.05 -5.11
N VAL A 202 -14.09 -16.92 -4.92
CA VAL A 202 -12.76 -16.94 -4.31
C VAL A 202 -12.87 -17.34 -2.84
N HIS A 203 -12.09 -18.35 -2.45
CA HIS A 203 -11.89 -18.79 -1.07
C HIS A 203 -10.85 -17.94 -0.36
N CYS A 204 -9.69 -17.74 -1.01
CA CYS A 204 -8.58 -16.96 -0.47
C CYS A 204 -7.83 -16.26 -1.61
N LEU A 205 -7.41 -15.02 -1.36
CA LEU A 205 -6.55 -14.26 -2.28
C LEU A 205 -5.08 -14.36 -1.83
N VAL A 206 -4.19 -14.75 -2.73
CA VAL A 206 -2.74 -14.78 -2.49
C VAL A 206 -2.07 -13.67 -3.26
N ALA A 207 -1.38 -12.76 -2.58
CA ALA A 207 -0.63 -11.67 -3.20
C ALA A 207 0.76 -11.55 -2.58
N TYR A 208 1.74 -11.04 -3.33
CA TYR A 208 3.03 -10.65 -2.76
C TYR A 208 2.87 -9.34 -1.95
N ASN A 209 2.76 -8.21 -2.65
CA ASN A 209 2.64 -6.87 -2.06
C ASN A 209 1.54 -6.02 -2.71
N SER A 210 0.55 -6.65 -3.35
CA SER A 210 -0.53 -5.91 -4.00
C SER A 210 -1.55 -5.39 -2.96
N ILE A 211 -1.96 -4.12 -3.08
CA ILE A 211 -3.07 -3.55 -2.30
C ILE A 211 -4.40 -4.30 -2.51
N ALA A 212 -4.49 -5.12 -3.57
CA ALA A 212 -5.61 -6.01 -3.82
C ALA A 212 -5.86 -6.98 -2.64
N ALA A 213 -4.84 -7.32 -1.85
CA ALA A 213 -5.02 -8.10 -0.62
C ALA A 213 -5.91 -7.36 0.38
N PHE A 214 -5.64 -6.08 0.61
CA PHE A 214 -6.47 -5.25 1.49
C PHE A 214 -7.87 -5.01 0.90
N GLU A 215 -7.96 -4.71 -0.40
CA GLU A 215 -9.27 -4.57 -1.09
C GLU A 215 -10.12 -5.84 -0.95
N ALA A 216 -9.53 -7.03 -1.03
CA ALA A 216 -10.24 -8.30 -0.84
C ALA A 216 -10.72 -8.49 0.60
N ILE A 217 -9.90 -8.18 1.60
CA ILE A 217 -10.29 -8.23 3.02
C ILE A 217 -11.46 -7.29 3.31
N GLN A 218 -11.46 -6.07 2.76
CA GLN A 218 -12.61 -5.16 2.89
C GLN A 218 -13.88 -5.70 2.23
N GLU A 219 -13.73 -6.47 1.15
CA GLU A 219 -14.82 -7.19 0.48
C GLU A 219 -15.17 -8.53 1.14
N GLY A 220 -14.50 -8.87 2.24
CA GLY A 220 -14.80 -10.02 3.09
C GLY A 220 -14.05 -11.30 2.75
N TYR A 221 -13.05 -11.23 1.88
CA TYR A 221 -12.29 -12.38 1.46
C TYR A 221 -10.94 -12.41 2.22
N PRO A 222 -10.58 -13.53 2.85
CA PRO A 222 -9.29 -13.64 3.50
C PRO A 222 -8.16 -13.57 2.47
N ALA A 223 -7.01 -13.06 2.90
CA ALA A 223 -5.84 -12.93 2.04
C ALA A 223 -4.57 -13.44 2.72
N ILE A 224 -3.64 -13.90 1.90
CA ILE A 224 -2.27 -14.23 2.27
C ILE A 224 -1.33 -13.25 1.56
N THR A 225 -0.46 -12.61 2.32
CA THR A 225 0.52 -11.64 1.82
C THR A 225 1.94 -12.19 1.96
N LEU A 226 2.53 -12.62 0.84
CA LEU A 226 3.84 -13.29 0.81
C LEU A 226 5.04 -12.33 0.89
N GLY A 227 4.79 -11.03 0.82
CA GLY A 227 5.81 -9.99 0.98
C GLY A 227 5.29 -8.82 1.81
N PRO A 228 6.08 -7.73 1.89
CA PRO A 228 5.69 -6.51 2.56
C PRO A 228 4.44 -5.85 1.93
N ASN A 229 3.33 -5.86 2.66
CA ASN A 229 2.01 -5.35 2.26
C ASN A 229 1.34 -4.53 3.38
N CYS A 230 0.45 -3.60 3.04
CA CYS A 230 -0.38 -2.94 4.06
C CYS A 230 -1.35 -3.90 4.75
N ALA A 231 -1.73 -5.00 4.10
CA ALA A 231 -2.66 -5.96 4.68
C ALA A 231 -2.04 -6.92 5.72
N ASN A 232 -0.72 -6.92 5.97
CA ASN A 232 -0.08 -7.92 6.84
C ASN A 232 -0.65 -8.00 8.26
N PHE A 233 -1.17 -6.90 8.82
CA PHE A 233 -1.82 -6.93 10.13
C PHE A 233 -3.12 -7.75 10.13
N LEU A 234 -3.77 -7.89 8.97
CA LEU A 234 -5.04 -8.57 8.77
C LEU A 234 -4.90 -9.90 8.01
N ALA A 235 -3.67 -10.30 7.65
CA ALA A 235 -3.39 -11.40 6.74
C ALA A 235 -2.27 -12.28 7.28
N LYS A 236 -2.28 -13.56 6.86
CA LYS A 236 -1.14 -14.46 7.09
C LYS A 236 -0.06 -14.23 6.03
N THR A 237 1.15 -14.67 6.34
CA THR A 237 2.33 -14.56 5.45
C THR A 237 2.81 -15.91 4.91
N GLU A 238 2.10 -16.99 5.24
CA GLU A 238 2.44 -18.36 4.87
C GLU A 238 1.24 -19.06 4.20
N LEU A 239 1.53 -20.08 3.39
CA LEU A 239 0.53 -20.79 2.57
C LEU A 239 -0.08 -22.02 3.25
N ASN A 240 0.48 -22.48 4.36
CA ASN A 240 0.05 -23.69 5.08
C ASN A 240 -1.42 -23.65 5.55
N ASP A 241 -1.92 -22.47 5.91
CA ASP A 241 -3.29 -22.26 6.39
C ASP A 241 -4.31 -22.00 5.25
N ILE A 242 -3.97 -22.20 3.97
CA ILE A 242 -4.80 -21.71 2.85
C ILE A 242 -6.21 -22.32 2.73
N GLU A 243 -6.46 -23.51 3.27
CA GLU A 243 -7.80 -24.14 3.37
C GLU A 243 -8.64 -23.58 4.52
N LYS A 244 -7.98 -23.03 5.54
CA LYS A 244 -8.60 -22.40 6.72
C LYS A 244 -7.91 -21.06 6.96
N PRO A 245 -7.96 -20.13 5.98
CA PRO A 245 -7.14 -18.94 6.03
C PRO A 245 -7.57 -18.07 7.20
N TYR A 246 -6.60 -17.42 7.84
CA TYR A 246 -6.91 -16.42 8.85
C TYR A 246 -7.77 -15.32 8.25
N PHE A 247 -8.90 -15.07 8.89
CA PHE A 247 -9.76 -13.95 8.56
C PHE A 247 -9.95 -13.11 9.81
N ALA A 248 -9.44 -11.87 9.77
CA ALA A 248 -9.53 -10.96 10.89
C ALA A 248 -10.98 -10.70 11.30
N ASP A 249 -11.20 -10.42 12.58
CA ASP A 249 -12.48 -9.94 13.08
C ASP A 249 -12.83 -8.55 12.51
N ASP A 250 -14.11 -8.20 12.57
CA ASP A 250 -14.61 -6.98 11.95
C ASP A 250 -13.98 -5.73 12.55
N ASP A 251 -13.70 -5.73 13.85
CA ASP A 251 -13.12 -4.58 14.55
C ASP A 251 -11.67 -4.34 14.11
N LYS A 252 -10.84 -5.38 13.98
CA LYS A 252 -9.49 -5.24 13.40
C LYS A 252 -9.52 -4.69 11.98
N ILE A 253 -10.44 -5.17 11.14
CA ILE A 253 -10.57 -4.67 9.76
C ILE A 253 -10.98 -3.20 9.78
N ARG A 254 -11.92 -2.80 10.64
CA ARG A 254 -12.38 -1.41 10.79
C ARG A 254 -11.26 -0.50 11.29
N GLU A 255 -10.59 -0.85 12.39
CA GLU A 255 -9.50 -0.08 12.96
C GLU A 255 -8.35 0.09 11.97
N HIS A 256 -7.95 -1.00 11.31
CA HIS A 256 -6.88 -0.92 10.33
C HIS A 256 -7.30 -0.14 9.07
N SER A 257 -8.57 -0.22 8.66
CA SER A 257 -9.10 0.63 7.58
C SER A 257 -9.06 2.12 7.96
N LEU A 258 -9.38 2.46 9.21
CA LEU A 258 -9.28 3.82 9.72
C LEU A 258 -7.82 4.28 9.72
N TYR A 259 -6.89 3.44 10.18
CA TYR A 259 -5.47 3.76 10.17
C TYR A 259 -4.91 3.99 8.76
N LEU A 260 -5.23 3.10 7.81
CA LEU A 260 -4.83 3.30 6.42
C LEU A 260 -5.48 4.54 5.81
N SER A 261 -6.70 4.90 6.21
CA SER A 261 -7.33 6.17 5.81
C SER A 261 -6.54 7.38 6.32
N ALA A 262 -6.06 7.33 7.57
CA ALA A 262 -5.23 8.38 8.19
C ALA A 262 -3.89 8.59 7.47
N CYS A 263 -3.37 7.56 6.80
CA CYS A 263 -2.14 7.60 6.01
C CYS A 263 -2.36 7.97 4.53
N GLN A 264 -3.54 8.51 4.18
CA GLN A 264 -3.88 8.94 2.83
C GLN A 264 -4.31 10.41 2.80
N PHE A 265 -3.73 11.17 1.86
CA PHE A 265 -3.87 12.62 1.81
C PHE A 265 -4.24 13.09 0.41
N ASN A 266 -5.00 14.18 0.35
CA ASN A 266 -5.28 14.90 -0.88
C ASN A 266 -4.23 16.01 -1.10
N ILE A 267 -4.26 16.64 -2.28
CA ILE A 267 -3.24 17.62 -2.68
C ILE A 267 -3.20 18.89 -1.79
N GLU A 268 -4.33 19.31 -1.22
CA GLU A 268 -4.38 20.49 -0.35
C GLU A 268 -3.64 20.23 0.98
N GLU A 269 -3.69 18.99 1.46
CA GLU A 269 -3.02 18.56 2.68
C GLU A 269 -1.51 18.41 2.50
N PHE A 270 -1.06 18.13 1.27
CA PHE A 270 0.36 18.27 0.92
C PHE A 270 0.75 19.75 0.86
N ARG A 271 -0.12 20.63 0.34
CA ARG A 271 0.17 22.06 0.16
C ARG A 271 0.35 22.80 1.48
N ASN A 272 -0.46 22.49 2.47
CA ASN A 272 -0.41 23.15 3.78
C ASN A 272 0.52 22.43 4.78
N GLY A 273 1.25 21.39 4.35
CA GLY A 273 2.17 20.63 5.20
C GLY A 273 1.53 19.64 6.18
N TYR A 274 0.19 19.55 6.23
CA TYR A 274 -0.53 18.63 7.11
C TYR A 274 -0.13 17.17 6.90
N ALA A 275 0.01 16.75 5.63
CA ALA A 275 0.40 15.37 5.30
C ALA A 275 1.77 14.97 5.89
N MET A 276 2.75 15.88 5.85
CA MET A 276 4.07 15.65 6.45
C MET A 276 3.98 15.50 7.97
N LYS A 277 3.26 16.42 8.63
CA LYS A 277 3.07 16.39 10.08
C LYS A 277 2.38 15.08 10.54
N GLN A 278 1.32 14.68 9.84
CA GLN A 278 0.59 13.45 10.19
C GLN A 278 1.43 12.19 9.97
N VAL A 279 2.18 12.08 8.87
CA VAL A 279 3.02 10.88 8.65
C VAL A 279 4.10 10.73 9.71
N GLU A 280 4.77 11.83 10.09
CA GLU A 280 5.73 11.79 11.21
C GLU A 280 5.07 11.33 12.51
N GLN A 281 3.88 11.86 12.80
CA GLN A 281 3.17 11.55 14.02
C GLN A 281 2.60 10.13 14.05
N LEU A 282 2.17 9.58 12.92
CA LEU A 282 1.50 8.27 12.86
C LEU A 282 2.48 7.12 12.65
N GLN A 283 3.52 7.29 11.83
CA GLN A 283 4.42 6.20 11.43
C GLN A 283 5.76 6.24 12.18
N HIS A 284 6.08 7.34 12.87
CA HIS A 284 7.38 7.56 13.52
C HIS A 284 7.28 8.16 14.92
N HIS A 285 6.15 7.99 15.61
CA HIS A 285 6.04 8.42 17.00
C HIS A 285 6.99 7.62 17.89
N PRO A 286 7.86 8.26 18.70
CA PRO A 286 8.84 7.56 19.55
C PRO A 286 8.24 6.49 20.46
N THR A 287 7.01 6.71 20.96
CA THR A 287 6.27 5.78 21.82
C THR A 287 5.86 4.48 21.12
N PHE A 288 5.64 4.51 19.80
CA PHE A 288 5.05 3.40 19.05
C PHE A 288 5.97 2.86 17.94
N MET A 289 7.18 3.40 17.78
CA MET A 289 8.14 2.89 16.82
C MET A 289 8.56 1.46 17.16
N THR A 290 8.29 0.52 16.25
CA THR A 290 8.65 -0.89 16.41
C THR A 290 9.49 -1.48 15.28
N TYR A 291 9.93 -0.71 14.27
CA TYR A 291 10.47 -1.30 13.03
C TYR A 291 11.93 -1.00 12.66
N LYS A 292 12.60 -2.09 12.22
CA LYS A 292 13.83 -2.11 11.38
C LYS A 292 13.44 -1.89 9.91
N LYS A 293 14.27 -1.17 9.14
CA LYS A 293 14.06 -0.84 7.71
C LYS A 293 13.97 -2.12 6.84
N VAL A 294 12.78 -2.50 6.38
CA VAL A 294 12.56 -3.53 5.34
C VAL A 294 11.59 -2.96 4.31
N ILE A 295 12.05 -2.76 3.07
CA ILE A 295 11.46 -1.79 2.14
C ILE A 295 10.58 -2.43 1.05
N ILE A 296 10.90 -3.66 0.62
CA ILE A 296 10.16 -4.48 -0.36
C ILE A 296 10.34 -5.97 -0.04
#